data_AF-A0A1J3IL35-F1
#
_entry.id   AF-A0A1J3IL35-F1
#
_cell.length_a   1.000
_cell.length_b   1.000
_cell.length_c   1.000
_cell.angle_alpha   90.00
_cell.angle_beta   90.00
_cell.angle_gamma   90.00
#
_symmetry.space_group_name_H-M   'P 1'
#
loop_
_entity.id
_entity.type
_entity.pdbx_description
1 polymer ?
#
loop_
_entity_poly.entity_id
_entity_poly.type
_entity_poly.pdbx_seq_one_letter_code
_entity_poly.pdbx_strand_id
1 'polypeptide(L)'
;KNVKDFDRSLIHAPGPCVLFATPGMLCAGFSLEVFKHWAPSPLNLVALPGYSVAGTVGHKLMSGKPTTVDLYNGTKVDVRCKIHQVAFSPHTDAKGIMDLTKFLSPKNVVLVHGEKPSMMSLKEKITSELDIPCFVPANGETVSVSSTTFIKANASDMFLKSCSSPNFRFSNSST
;
A
#
# COMPACT_ATOMS: atom_id res chain seq x y z
N LYS A 1 -25.17 -2.55 19.20
CA LYS A 1 -25.70 -3.92 19.00
C LYS A 1 -26.58 -4.01 17.73
N ASN A 2 -26.16 -3.40 16.60
CA ASN A 2 -26.96 -3.37 15.36
C ASN A 2 -26.25 -4.05 14.18
N VAL A 3 -25.06 -4.62 14.40
CA VAL A 3 -24.33 -5.39 13.41
C VAL A 3 -24.72 -6.85 13.57
N LYS A 4 -25.11 -7.49 12.47
CA LYS A 4 -25.45 -8.90 12.39
C LYS A 4 -24.63 -9.53 11.27
N ASP A 5 -24.41 -10.83 11.37
CA ASP A 5 -23.79 -11.58 10.28
C ASP A 5 -24.67 -11.52 9.04
N PHE A 6 -24.04 -11.40 7.88
CA PHE A 6 -24.75 -11.31 6.61
C PHE A 6 -24.84 -12.68 5.95
N ASP A 7 -26.04 -13.23 5.88
CA ASP A 7 -26.32 -14.44 5.14
C ASP A 7 -26.46 -14.14 3.64
N ARG A 8 -26.01 -15.05 2.77
CA ARG A 8 -26.07 -14.90 1.31
C ARG A 8 -27.50 -14.78 0.79
N SER A 9 -28.47 -15.34 1.51
CA SER A 9 -29.89 -15.17 1.20
C SER A 9 -30.32 -13.69 1.17
N LEU A 10 -29.64 -12.83 1.94
CA LEU A 10 -29.94 -11.39 2.03
C LEU A 10 -29.51 -10.58 0.81
N ILE A 11 -28.72 -11.15 -0.11
CA ILE A 11 -28.34 -10.48 -1.36
C ILE A 11 -29.59 -10.11 -2.19
N HIS A 12 -30.64 -10.92 -2.10
CA HIS A 12 -31.90 -10.73 -2.82
C HIS A 12 -33.05 -10.32 -1.90
N ALA A 13 -32.79 -10.11 -0.61
CA ALA A 13 -33.84 -9.74 0.33
C ALA A 13 -34.35 -8.31 0.02
N PRO A 14 -35.67 -8.10 0.07
CA PRO A 14 -36.24 -6.78 -0.15
C PRO A 14 -35.94 -5.84 1.03
N GLY A 15 -35.69 -4.56 0.72
CA GLY A 15 -35.52 -3.50 1.71
C GLY A 15 -34.10 -2.90 1.75
N PRO A 16 -33.94 -1.72 2.37
CA PRO A 16 -32.65 -1.08 2.49
C PRO A 16 -31.78 -1.81 3.52
N CYS A 17 -30.53 -2.07 3.17
CA CYS A 17 -29.54 -2.60 4.09
C CYS A 17 -28.17 -1.94 3.86
N VAL A 18 -27.32 -2.02 4.88
CA VAL A 18 -25.92 -1.60 4.79
C VAL A 18 -25.06 -2.84 4.99
N LEU A 19 -24.29 -3.20 3.97
CA LEU A 19 -23.38 -4.32 3.99
C LEU A 19 -21.93 -3.83 4.06
N PHE A 20 -21.19 -4.32 5.04
CA PHE A 20 -19.73 -4.26 5.06
C PHE A 20 -19.18 -5.55 4.49
N ALA A 21 -18.60 -5.49 3.28
CA ALA A 21 -18.06 -6.65 2.60
C ALA A 21 -16.54 -6.52 2.39
N THR A 22 -15.84 -7.65 2.51
CA THR A 22 -14.41 -7.77 2.23
C THR A 22 -14.19 -8.63 1.00
N PRO A 23 -13.06 -8.46 0.28
CA PRO A 23 -12.03 -7.42 0.40
C PRO A 23 -12.47 -6.05 -0.15
N GLY A 24 -11.91 -4.96 0.39
CA GLY A 24 -12.32 -3.58 0.09
C GLY A 24 -12.02 -3.06 -1.33
N MET A 25 -11.15 -3.73 -2.08
CA MET A 25 -10.77 -3.34 -3.45
C MET A 25 -11.62 -4.05 -4.54
N LEU A 26 -12.63 -4.83 -4.15
CA LEU A 26 -13.51 -5.60 -5.05
C LEU A 26 -12.75 -6.56 -6.00
N CYS A 27 -11.58 -7.05 -5.60
CA CYS A 27 -10.76 -7.92 -6.45
C CYS A 27 -11.31 -9.34 -6.55
N ALA A 28 -11.89 -9.87 -5.47
CA ALA A 28 -12.33 -11.25 -5.35
C ALA A 28 -13.31 -11.40 -4.18
N GLY A 29 -13.78 -12.63 -3.93
CA GLY A 29 -14.52 -12.96 -2.71
C GLY A 29 -15.92 -12.36 -2.63
N PHE A 30 -16.42 -12.22 -1.40
CA PHE A 30 -17.81 -11.89 -1.12
C PHE A 30 -18.19 -10.48 -1.57
N SER A 31 -17.29 -9.50 -1.41
CA SER A 31 -17.54 -8.13 -1.87
C SER A 31 -17.76 -8.07 -3.39
N LEU A 32 -16.99 -8.83 -4.16
CA LEU A 32 -17.18 -8.90 -5.60
C LEU A 32 -18.48 -9.64 -5.98
N GLU A 33 -18.83 -10.72 -5.28
CA GLU A 33 -20.09 -11.44 -5.50
C GLU A 33 -21.31 -10.54 -5.31
N VAL A 34 -21.37 -9.79 -4.20
CA VAL A 34 -22.47 -8.85 -3.94
C VAL A 34 -22.46 -7.71 -4.94
N PHE A 35 -21.27 -7.18 -5.28
CA PHE A 35 -21.13 -6.13 -6.29
C PHE A 35 -21.76 -6.51 -7.63
N LYS A 36 -21.56 -7.75 -8.11
CA LYS A 36 -22.18 -8.21 -9.37
C LYS A 36 -23.70 -8.11 -9.37
N HIS A 37 -24.34 -8.40 -8.23
CA HIS A 37 -25.79 -8.37 -8.10
C HIS A 37 -26.34 -6.96 -7.88
N TRP A 38 -25.59 -6.11 -7.16
CA TRP A 38 -26.08 -4.81 -6.73
C TRP A 38 -25.64 -3.65 -7.62
N ALA A 39 -24.54 -3.79 -8.38
CA ALA A 39 -24.04 -2.76 -9.29
C ALA A 39 -25.01 -2.34 -10.41
N PRO A 40 -25.85 -3.23 -10.98
CA PRO A 40 -26.81 -2.85 -12.01
C PRO A 40 -27.97 -2.00 -11.52
N SER A 41 -28.19 -1.83 -10.20
CA SER A 41 -29.29 -1.02 -9.69
C SER A 41 -28.85 0.43 -9.41
N PRO A 42 -29.50 1.45 -10.00
CA PRO A 42 -29.17 2.86 -9.76
C PRO A 42 -29.58 3.37 -8.37
N LEU A 43 -30.41 2.60 -7.65
CA LEU A 43 -30.81 2.91 -6.27
C LEU A 43 -29.72 2.57 -5.25
N ASN A 44 -28.73 1.77 -5.66
CA ASN A 44 -27.66 1.31 -4.79
C ASN A 44 -26.49 2.30 -4.78
N LEU A 45 -25.75 2.29 -3.67
CA LEU A 45 -24.52 3.04 -3.47
C LEU A 45 -23.42 2.07 -3.07
N VAL A 46 -22.28 2.13 -3.76
CA VAL A 46 -21.06 1.41 -3.40
C VAL A 46 -20.05 2.42 -2.90
N ALA A 47 -19.73 2.33 -1.61
CA ALA A 47 -18.68 3.13 -0.98
C ALA A 47 -17.36 2.36 -1.03
N LEU A 48 -16.36 2.90 -1.73
CA LEU A 48 -15.02 2.32 -1.84
C LEU A 48 -14.05 3.06 -0.92
N PRO A 49 -13.09 2.35 -0.31
CA PRO A 49 -12.01 2.99 0.43
C PRO A 49 -11.14 3.86 -0.47
N GLY A 50 -10.49 4.86 0.14
CA GLY A 50 -9.82 5.96 -0.56
C GLY A 50 -8.67 5.55 -1.48
N TYR A 51 -8.08 4.37 -1.29
CA TYR A 51 -6.99 3.86 -2.13
C TYR A 51 -7.34 2.47 -2.69
N SER A 52 -7.16 2.32 -4.00
CA SER A 52 -7.26 1.04 -4.70
C SER A 52 -6.05 0.87 -5.62
N VAL A 53 -5.38 -0.28 -5.50
CA VAL A 53 -4.20 -0.60 -6.29
C VAL A 53 -4.56 -0.64 -7.78
N ALA A 54 -3.67 -0.11 -8.62
CA ALA A 54 -3.83 -0.12 -10.07
C ALA A 54 -4.10 -1.54 -10.58
N GLY A 55 -5.03 -1.67 -11.54
CA GLY A 55 -5.44 -2.94 -12.11
C GLY A 55 -6.63 -3.61 -11.40
N THR A 56 -6.95 -3.24 -10.16
CA THR A 56 -8.12 -3.77 -9.43
C THR A 56 -9.45 -3.22 -9.98
N VAL A 57 -10.54 -3.95 -9.71
CA VAL A 57 -11.91 -3.50 -10.05
C VAL A 57 -12.22 -2.18 -9.34
N GLY A 58 -11.87 -2.04 -8.06
CA GLY A 58 -12.02 -0.80 -7.30
C GLY A 58 -11.33 0.39 -7.97
N HIS A 59 -10.09 0.22 -8.45
CA HIS A 59 -9.37 1.27 -9.16
C HIS A 59 -10.07 1.65 -10.47
N LYS A 60 -10.53 0.67 -11.27
CA LYS A 60 -11.28 0.94 -12.52
C LYS A 60 -12.56 1.73 -12.27
N LEU A 61 -13.28 1.43 -11.18
CA LEU A 61 -14.51 2.15 -10.80
C LEU A 61 -14.23 3.60 -10.42
N MET A 62 -13.10 3.85 -9.76
CA MET A 62 -12.69 5.19 -9.31
C MET A 62 -12.15 6.06 -10.45
N SER A 63 -11.37 5.50 -11.37
CA SER A 63 -10.63 6.28 -12.37
C SER A 63 -11.47 6.81 -13.55
N GLY A 64 -12.71 6.34 -13.76
CA GLY A 64 -13.45 6.69 -14.99
C GLY A 64 -14.97 6.59 -14.99
N LYS A 65 -15.63 6.39 -13.85
CA LYS A 65 -17.10 6.14 -13.77
C LYS A 65 -17.61 5.21 -14.90
N PRO A 66 -17.02 4.02 -15.05
CA PRO A 66 -17.37 3.14 -16.16
C PRO A 66 -18.83 2.70 -16.06
N THR A 67 -19.53 2.69 -17.19
CA THR A 67 -20.87 2.07 -17.30
C THR A 67 -20.79 0.55 -17.27
N THR A 68 -19.63 -0.02 -17.60
CA THR A 68 -19.43 -1.48 -17.59
C THR A 68 -18.01 -1.80 -17.14
N VAL A 69 -17.86 -2.80 -16.27
CA VAL A 69 -16.56 -3.27 -15.81
C VAL A 69 -16.37 -4.75 -16.17
N ASP A 70 -15.27 -5.02 -16.86
CA ASP A 70 -14.83 -6.38 -17.17
C ASP A 70 -14.11 -6.98 -15.95
N LEU A 71 -14.64 -8.11 -15.49
CA LEU A 71 -14.03 -8.93 -14.45
C LEU A 71 -13.02 -9.92 -15.07
N TYR A 72 -12.07 -10.38 -14.25
CA TYR A 72 -11.00 -11.28 -14.69
C TYR A 72 -11.48 -12.61 -15.29
N ASN A 73 -12.69 -13.03 -14.99
CA ASN A 73 -13.32 -14.26 -15.52
C ASN A 73 -14.09 -14.03 -16.83
N GLY A 74 -13.93 -12.88 -17.49
CA GLY A 74 -14.66 -12.52 -18.72
C GLY A 74 -16.11 -12.09 -18.50
N THR A 75 -16.59 -12.04 -17.25
CA THR A 75 -17.92 -11.52 -16.93
C THR A 75 -17.92 -9.99 -17.00
N LYS A 76 -18.87 -9.42 -17.76
CA LYS A 76 -19.11 -7.97 -17.79
C LYS A 76 -20.19 -7.61 -16.78
N VAL A 77 -19.94 -6.60 -15.96
CA VAL A 77 -20.92 -6.09 -14.99
C VAL A 77 -21.33 -4.69 -15.40
N ASP A 78 -22.63 -4.48 -15.59
CA ASP A 78 -23.22 -3.15 -15.80
C ASP A 78 -23.23 -2.39 -14.47
N VAL A 79 -22.63 -1.20 -14.46
CA VAL A 79 -22.46 -0.37 -13.27
C VAL A 79 -23.36 0.85 -13.40
N ARG A 80 -24.56 0.74 -12.83
CA ARG A 80 -25.55 1.83 -12.75
C ARG A 80 -25.67 2.41 -11.36
N CYS A 81 -25.20 1.71 -10.33
CA CYS A 81 -25.14 2.19 -8.96
C CYS A 81 -24.23 3.41 -8.83
N LYS A 82 -24.44 4.21 -7.78
CA LYS A 82 -23.56 5.33 -7.46
C LYS A 82 -22.28 4.79 -6.84
N ILE A 83 -21.12 5.22 -7.35
CA ILE A 83 -19.82 4.93 -6.75
C ILE A 83 -19.38 6.15 -5.95
N HIS A 84 -19.09 5.98 -4.67
CA HIS A 84 -18.55 7.02 -3.82
C HIS A 84 -17.23 6.58 -3.20
N GLN A 85 -16.22 7.43 -3.30
CA GLN A 85 -14.92 7.18 -2.69
C GLN A 85 -14.90 7.84 -1.31
N VAL A 86 -14.71 7.05 -0.28
CA VAL A 86 -14.51 7.54 1.08
C VAL A 86 -13.02 7.55 1.36
N ALA A 87 -12.43 8.74 1.47
CA ALA A 87 -11.03 8.93 1.80
C ALA A 87 -10.76 8.63 3.29
N PHE A 88 -10.87 7.36 3.67
CA PHE A 88 -10.36 6.84 4.94
C PHE A 88 -8.95 6.30 4.70
N SER A 89 -7.97 7.20 4.73
CA SER A 89 -6.56 6.82 4.68
C SER A 89 -5.97 6.98 6.08
N PRO A 90 -5.57 5.89 6.76
CA PRO A 90 -4.74 6.01 7.96
C PRO A 90 -3.32 6.50 7.63
N HIS A 91 -3.00 6.68 6.34
CA HIS A 91 -1.70 7.17 5.90
C HIS A 91 -1.61 8.69 6.05
N THR A 92 -0.47 9.13 6.59
CA THR A 92 -0.09 10.52 6.72
C THR A 92 -0.08 11.21 5.36
N ASP A 93 -0.61 12.43 5.30
CA ASP A 93 -0.56 13.26 4.11
C ASP A 93 0.86 13.83 3.89
N ALA A 94 1.06 14.48 2.74
CA ALA A 94 2.35 15.09 2.41
C ALA A 94 2.79 16.11 3.48
N LYS A 95 1.83 16.84 4.07
CA LYS A 95 2.11 17.81 5.12
C LYS A 95 2.66 17.15 6.38
N GLY A 96 2.01 16.10 6.88
CA GLY A 96 2.49 15.40 8.07
C GLY A 96 3.84 14.72 7.87
N ILE A 97 4.13 14.23 6.65
CA ILE A 97 5.48 13.70 6.32
C ILE A 97 6.53 14.81 6.34
N MET A 98 6.20 15.99 5.80
CA MET A 98 7.11 17.14 5.82
C MET A 98 7.34 17.65 7.25
N ASP A 99 6.29 17.78 8.05
CA ASP A 99 6.36 18.20 9.45
C ASP A 99 7.24 17.22 10.26
N LEU A 100 7.09 15.91 10.05
CA LEU A 100 7.93 14.89 10.67
C LEU A 100 9.39 14.99 10.23
N THR A 101 9.63 15.19 8.92
CA THR A 101 10.98 15.31 8.37
C THR A 101 11.69 16.54 8.95
N LYS A 102 10.96 17.66 9.06
CA LYS A 102 11.45 18.89 9.66
C LYS A 102 11.75 18.71 11.15
N PHE A 103 10.88 18.02 11.88
CA PHE A 103 11.08 17.74 13.31
C PHE A 103 12.32 16.88 13.56
N LEU A 104 12.53 15.84 12.77
CA LEU A 104 13.67 14.92 12.94
C LEU A 104 14.99 15.47 12.39
N SER A 105 14.95 16.38 11.42
CA SER A 105 16.13 16.94 10.73
C SER A 105 17.14 15.86 10.32
N PRO A 106 16.72 14.80 9.59
CA PRO A 106 17.61 13.72 9.20
C PRO A 106 18.68 14.19 8.22
N LYS A 107 19.85 13.53 8.21
CA LYS A 107 20.92 13.82 7.25
C LYS A 107 20.58 13.40 5.81
N ASN A 108 19.76 12.36 5.66
CA ASN A 108 19.35 11.79 4.38
C ASN A 108 17.95 11.20 4.50
N VAL A 109 17.14 11.29 3.45
CA VAL A 109 15.79 10.70 3.37
C VAL A 109 15.72 9.75 2.19
N VAL A 110 15.11 8.58 2.36
CA VAL A 110 14.84 7.63 1.28
C VAL A 110 13.34 7.37 1.22
N LEU A 111 12.71 7.70 0.10
CA LEU A 111 11.29 7.46 -0.14
C LEU A 111 11.10 6.09 -0.78
N VAL A 112 10.22 5.29 -0.19
CA VAL A 112 9.89 3.93 -0.62
C VAL A 112 8.37 3.72 -0.57
N HIS A 113 7.88 2.64 -1.18
CA HIS A 113 6.47 2.23 -1.12
C HIS A 113 5.45 3.33 -1.47
N GLY A 114 5.71 4.09 -2.53
CA GLY A 114 4.78 5.09 -3.04
C GLY A 114 4.67 5.05 -4.56
N GLU A 115 3.69 5.79 -5.09
CA GLU A 115 3.59 6.00 -6.53
C GLU A 115 4.72 6.94 -6.99
N LYS A 116 5.39 6.58 -8.09
CA LYS A 116 6.52 7.35 -8.64
C LYS A 116 6.25 8.87 -8.75
N PRO A 117 5.13 9.35 -9.36
CA PRO A 117 4.89 10.78 -9.47
C PRO A 117 4.73 11.46 -8.10
N SER A 118 4.02 10.82 -7.16
CA SER A 118 3.80 11.33 -5.81
C SER A 118 5.11 11.38 -5.01
N MET A 119 5.95 10.36 -5.11
CA MET A 119 7.27 10.33 -4.47
C MET A 119 8.22 11.38 -5.06
N MET A 120 8.20 11.59 -6.39
CA MET A 120 9.02 12.62 -7.03
C MET A 120 8.62 14.03 -6.56
N SER A 121 7.32 14.32 -6.48
CA SER A 121 6.83 15.59 -5.95
C SER A 121 7.21 15.80 -4.49
N LEU A 122 7.15 14.74 -3.66
CA LEU A 122 7.57 14.82 -2.26
C LEU A 122 9.08 15.01 -2.12
N LYS A 123 9.89 14.32 -2.94
CA LYS A 123 11.34 14.51 -3.02
C LYS A 123 11.68 15.97 -3.32
N GLU A 124 11.06 16.55 -4.34
CA GLU A 124 11.30 17.94 -4.73
C GLU A 124 11.03 18.90 -3.57
N LYS A 125 9.93 18.71 -2.82
CA LYS A 125 9.60 19.51 -1.65
C LYS A 125 10.60 19.34 -0.50
N ILE A 126 11.02 18.12 -0.21
CA ILE A 126 12.00 17.86 0.87
C ILE A 126 13.34 18.51 0.53
N THR A 127 13.81 18.37 -0.72
CA THR A 127 15.07 18.97 -1.14
C THR A 127 15.00 20.49 -1.20
N SER A 128 13.90 21.07 -1.70
CA SER A 128 13.78 22.52 -1.86
C SER A 128 13.50 23.28 -0.56
N GLU A 129 12.70 22.72 0.34
CA GLU A 129 12.29 23.41 1.58
C GLU A 129 13.18 23.09 2.79
N LEU A 130 13.76 21.88 2.84
CA LEU A 130 14.56 21.44 4.01
C LEU A 130 16.06 21.32 3.69
N ASP A 131 16.47 21.42 2.43
CA ASP A 131 17.86 21.22 1.97
C ASP A 131 18.43 19.86 2.39
N ILE A 132 17.57 18.83 2.48
CA ILE A 132 17.95 17.47 2.87
C ILE A 132 18.06 16.59 1.61
N PRO A 133 19.18 15.87 1.43
CA PRO A 133 19.31 14.88 0.36
C PRO A 133 18.20 13.82 0.42
N CYS A 134 17.41 13.72 -0.66
CA CYS A 134 16.29 12.81 -0.76
C CYS A 134 16.43 11.86 -1.97
N PHE A 135 16.32 10.55 -1.70
CA PHE A 135 16.50 9.46 -2.66
C PHE A 135 15.17 8.74 -2.93
N VAL A 136 14.96 8.32 -4.19
CA VAL A 136 13.78 7.55 -4.63
C VAL A 136 14.29 6.36 -5.45
N PRO A 137 14.87 5.33 -4.81
CA PRO A 137 15.46 4.20 -5.52
C PRO A 137 14.39 3.37 -6.22
N ALA A 138 14.76 2.83 -7.38
CA ALA A 138 13.98 1.79 -8.05
C ALA A 138 14.09 0.45 -7.29
N ASN A 139 13.18 -0.48 -7.59
CA ASN A 139 13.23 -1.82 -7.00
C ASN A 139 14.55 -2.51 -7.38
N GLY A 140 15.31 -2.93 -6.36
CA GLY A 140 16.63 -3.56 -6.53
C GLY A 140 17.79 -2.58 -6.68
N GLU A 141 17.54 -1.27 -6.61
CA GLU A 141 18.60 -0.25 -6.63
C GLU A 141 19.23 -0.09 -5.23
N THR A 142 20.56 0.02 -5.21
CA THR A 142 21.33 0.24 -3.97
C THR A 142 21.59 1.72 -3.77
N VAL A 143 21.18 2.27 -2.62
CA VAL A 143 21.51 3.64 -2.22
C VAL A 143 22.70 3.62 -1.28
N SER A 144 23.80 4.26 -1.67
CA SER A 144 24.98 4.42 -0.82
C SER A 144 24.91 5.73 -0.04
N VAL A 145 24.74 5.63 1.28
CA VAL A 145 24.76 6.79 2.17
C VAL A 145 26.11 6.85 2.87
N SER A 146 26.88 7.91 2.65
CA SER A 146 28.17 8.10 3.32
C SER A 146 27.96 8.40 4.80
N SER A 147 28.47 7.52 5.67
CA SER A 147 28.53 7.80 7.11
C SER A 147 29.81 8.56 7.43
N THR A 148 29.66 9.66 8.16
CA THR A 148 30.78 10.45 8.71
C THR A 148 31.22 9.96 10.09
N THR A 149 30.53 8.98 10.67
CA THR A 149 30.85 8.47 12.02
C THR A 149 31.83 7.31 11.92
N PHE A 150 33.09 7.59 12.19
CA PHE A 150 34.10 6.57 12.41
C PHE A 150 34.06 6.14 13.88
N ILE A 151 33.64 4.91 14.13
CA ILE A 151 33.73 4.32 15.48
C ILE A 151 35.10 3.66 15.60
N LYS A 152 35.89 4.06 16.60
CA LYS A 152 37.09 3.31 16.96
C LYS A 152 36.66 1.95 17.51
N ALA A 153 36.83 0.92 16.71
CA ALA A 153 36.67 -0.46 17.13
C ALA A 153 38.05 -1.04 17.50
N ASN A 154 38.20 -1.54 18.72
CA ASN A 154 39.35 -2.35 19.10
C ASN A 154 39.04 -3.81 18.78
N ALA A 155 39.95 -4.46 18.06
CA ALA A 155 39.93 -5.90 17.85
C ALA A 155 41.21 -6.49 18.45
N SER A 156 41.12 -7.67 19.05
CA SER A 156 42.32 -8.38 19.48
C SER A 156 43.06 -8.94 18.27
N ASP A 157 44.38 -9.05 18.37
CA ASP A 157 45.20 -9.67 17.31
C ASP A 157 44.76 -11.11 17.01
N MET A 158 44.24 -11.82 18.02
CA MET A 158 43.71 -13.17 17.87
C MET A 158 42.45 -13.20 17.00
N PHE A 159 41.55 -12.22 17.16
CA PHE A 159 40.35 -12.09 16.34
C PHE A 159 40.69 -11.76 14.88
N LEU A 160 41.57 -10.78 14.65
CA LEU A 160 42.01 -10.39 13.31
C LEU A 160 42.69 -11.55 12.56
N LYS A 161 43.55 -12.32 13.26
CA LYS A 161 44.16 -13.53 12.70
C LYS A 161 43.13 -14.61 12.35
N SER A 162 42.10 -14.79 13.17
CA SER A 162 41.03 -15.78 12.92
C SER A 162 40.13 -15.43 11.73
N CYS A 163 39.90 -14.15 11.45
CA CYS A 163 39.12 -13.70 10.29
C CYS A 163 39.93 -13.73 8.99
N SER A 164 41.26 -13.59 9.08
CA SER A 164 42.16 -13.59 7.91
C SER A 164 42.40 -15.00 7.34
N SER A 165 42.11 -16.04 8.13
CA SER A 165 42.14 -17.45 7.72
C SER A 165 40.83 -18.12 8.13
N PRO A 166 39.77 -18.03 7.31
CA PRO A 166 38.47 -18.57 7.65
C PRO A 166 38.51 -20.09 7.64
N ASN A 167 38.87 -20.70 8.77
CA ASN A 167 38.73 -22.12 9.01
C ASN A 167 37.27 -22.42 9.36
N PHE A 168 36.36 -22.26 8.38
CA PHE A 168 35.01 -22.78 8.51
C PHE A 168 35.06 -24.30 8.47
N ARG A 169 35.08 -24.95 9.64
CA ARG A 169 34.61 -26.34 9.77
C ARG A 169 33.12 -26.30 10.04
N PHE A 170 32.33 -26.57 9.01
CA PHE A 170 30.93 -26.94 9.20
C PHE A 170 30.90 -28.25 9.98
N SER A 171 30.48 -28.21 11.24
CA SER A 171 30.15 -29.42 11.99
C SER A 171 28.83 -29.94 11.46
N ASN A 172 28.87 -30.92 10.56
CA ASN A 172 27.70 -31.77 10.32
C ASN A 172 27.49 -32.64 11.56
N SER A 173 26.66 -32.16 12.49
CA SER A 173 26.14 -33.00 13.57
C SER A 173 25.00 -33.84 12.99
N SER A 174 25.34 -35.03 12.51
CA SER A 174 24.39 -36.12 12.34
C SER A 174 24.26 -36.87 13.67
N THR A 175 23.08 -36.76 14.28
CA THR A 175 22.48 -37.74 15.19
C THR A 175 21.03 -37.92 14.76
#